data_AF-A0A3L8D1J7-F1
#
_entry.id   AF-A0A3L8D1J7-F1
#
_cell.length_a   1.000
_cell.length_b   1.000
_cell.length_c   1.000
_cell.angle_alpha   90.00
_cell.angle_beta   90.00
_cell.angle_gamma   90.00
#
_symmetry.space_group_name_H-M   'P 1'
#
loop_
_entity.id
_entity.type
_entity.pdbx_description
1 polymer ?
#
loop_
_entity_poly.entity_id
_entity_poly.type
_entity_poly.pdbx_seq_one_letter_code
_entity_poly.pdbx_strand_id
1 'polypeptide(L)'
;PRPADNRLVFGARGGYQFAGKLRHDFDLSTSEVELRRYLFGELFPQLKNVRITHAWGGNLGMSRRFKPHMLCDHASGIALSGGYGGEGVGASNLGGRTLADLILQRDTELVRQPWVIPQGGLDALRAWEPEPCRWLGYNAIIRSFVHEDQTLANPATAPWRRKLASGVAEFMEGFMH
;
A
#
# COMPACT_ATOMS: atom_id res chain seq x y z
N PRO A 1 11.80 7.30 -9.93
CA PRO A 1 13.28 7.28 -9.83
C PRO A 1 13.91 6.75 -11.12
N ARG A 2 14.68 7.58 -11.82
CA ARG A 2 15.47 7.15 -12.98
C ARG A 2 16.81 6.66 -12.40
N PRO A 3 17.10 5.35 -12.36
CA PRO A 3 18.41 4.90 -11.90
C PRO A 3 19.46 5.41 -12.89
N ALA A 4 20.70 5.57 -12.44
CA ALA A 4 21.78 6.23 -13.19
C ALA A 4 22.15 5.53 -14.53
N ASP A 5 21.47 4.45 -14.88
CA ASP A 5 21.73 3.55 -16.00
C ASP A 5 20.57 3.49 -17.03
N ASN A 6 19.76 4.54 -17.14
CA ASN A 6 18.63 4.65 -18.09
C ASN A 6 17.56 3.54 -17.94
N ARG A 7 17.44 2.93 -16.76
CA ARG A 7 16.38 1.96 -16.50
C ARG A 7 15.06 2.62 -16.10
N LEU A 8 13.98 1.89 -16.35
CA LEU A 8 12.63 2.23 -15.90
C LEU A 8 12.17 1.15 -14.93
N VAL A 9 11.58 1.58 -13.82
CA VAL A 9 10.93 0.69 -12.85
C VAL A 9 9.43 0.84 -13.01
N PHE A 10 8.73 -0.28 -13.14
CA PHE A 10 7.28 -0.34 -13.24
C PHE A 10 6.73 -1.27 -12.17
N GLY A 11 5.76 -0.78 -11.41
CA GLY A 11 5.10 -1.51 -10.34
C GLY A 11 3.62 -1.68 -10.60
N ALA A 12 3.02 -2.65 -9.93
CA ALA A 12 1.58 -2.85 -9.89
C ALA A 12 1.12 -3.05 -8.44
N ARG A 13 -0.19 -2.94 -8.18
CA ARG A 13 -0.77 -3.14 -6.86
C ARG A 13 -0.42 -4.54 -6.32
N GLY A 14 -0.16 -4.60 -5.01
CA GLY A 14 0.06 -5.85 -4.28
C GLY A 14 -1.24 -6.50 -3.81
N GLY A 15 -1.12 -7.73 -3.31
CA GLY A 15 -2.19 -8.51 -2.69
C GLY A 15 -2.16 -8.47 -1.17
N TYR A 16 -3.29 -8.79 -0.52
CA TYR A 16 -3.33 -9.11 0.91
C TYR A 16 -3.33 -10.64 1.10
N GLN A 17 -2.42 -11.13 1.94
CA GLN A 17 -2.44 -12.53 2.37
C GLN A 17 -3.23 -12.67 3.66
N PHE A 18 -4.02 -13.75 3.79
CA PHE A 18 -4.80 -14.04 5.00
C PHE A 18 -3.93 -13.95 6.25
N ALA A 19 -4.47 -13.36 7.32
CA ALA A 19 -3.77 -13.06 8.57
C ALA A 19 -2.53 -12.15 8.44
N GLY A 20 -2.33 -11.48 7.30
CA GLY A 20 -1.15 -10.64 7.06
C GLY A 20 0.13 -11.46 6.93
N LYS A 21 0.03 -12.72 6.49
CA LYS A 21 1.19 -13.60 6.31
C LYS A 21 2.24 -12.92 5.44
N LEU A 22 3.47 -12.90 5.93
CA LEU A 22 4.59 -12.31 5.21
C LEU A 22 5.03 -13.24 4.08
N ARG A 23 5.30 -12.64 2.92
CA ARG A 23 6.03 -13.29 1.84
C ARG A 23 7.51 -13.30 2.22
N HIS A 24 8.17 -14.45 2.04
CA HIS A 24 9.61 -14.60 2.29
C HIS A 24 10.39 -14.80 0.99
N ASP A 25 9.78 -15.46 0.00
CA ASP A 25 10.30 -15.54 -1.36
C ASP A 25 9.79 -14.35 -2.16
N PHE A 26 10.68 -13.44 -2.55
CA PHE A 26 10.31 -12.22 -3.28
C PHE A 26 10.40 -12.37 -4.80
N ASP A 27 10.69 -13.56 -5.33
CA ASP A 27 10.65 -13.78 -6.76
C ASP A 27 9.21 -13.78 -7.25
N LEU A 28 8.93 -13.00 -8.30
CA LEU A 28 7.60 -12.96 -8.89
C LEU A 28 7.35 -14.23 -9.70
N SER A 29 6.16 -14.80 -9.55
CA SER A 29 5.69 -15.87 -10.42
C SER A 29 5.51 -15.37 -11.86
N THR A 30 5.52 -16.30 -12.83
CA THR A 30 5.34 -15.97 -14.24
C THR A 30 4.05 -15.18 -14.49
N SER A 31 2.95 -15.53 -13.83
CA SER A 31 1.67 -14.81 -13.98
C SER A 31 1.74 -13.39 -13.42
N GLU A 32 2.45 -13.17 -12.30
CA GLU A 32 2.68 -11.83 -11.75
C GLU A 32 3.50 -10.95 -12.70
N VAL A 33 4.53 -11.51 -13.35
CA VAL A 33 5.35 -10.80 -14.34
C VAL A 33 4.55 -10.47 -15.59
N GLU A 34 3.80 -11.43 -16.13
CA GLU A 34 3.02 -11.22 -17.35
C GLU A 34 1.87 -10.21 -17.16
N LEU A 35 1.23 -10.19 -15.99
CA LEU A 35 0.26 -9.14 -15.67
C LEU A 35 0.90 -7.74 -15.72
N ARG A 36 2.11 -7.59 -15.15
CA ARG A 36 2.84 -6.32 -15.16
C ARG A 36 3.29 -5.95 -16.56
N ARG A 37 3.69 -6.92 -17.39
CA ARG A 37 4.01 -6.72 -18.81
C ARG A 37 2.78 -6.22 -19.58
N TYR A 38 1.62 -6.82 -19.36
CA TYR A 38 0.37 -6.39 -19.97
C TYR A 38 0.05 -4.93 -19.62
N LEU A 39 -0.02 -4.61 -18.31
CA LEU A 39 -0.33 -3.25 -17.85
C LEU A 39 0.69 -2.21 -18.34
N PHE A 40 1.98 -2.58 -18.34
CA PHE A 40 3.04 -1.72 -18.86
C PHE A 40 2.90 -1.47 -20.37
N GLY A 41 2.53 -2.50 -21.15
CA GLY A 41 2.31 -2.38 -22.58
C GLY A 41 1.07 -1.57 -22.96
N GLU A 42 0.02 -1.61 -22.14
CA GLU A 42 -1.16 -0.75 -22.32
C GLU A 42 -0.84 0.73 -22.06
N LEU A 43 -0.02 1.02 -21.04
CA LEU A 43 0.37 2.39 -20.69
C LEU A 43 1.48 2.95 -21.60
N PHE A 44 2.40 2.11 -22.06
CA PHE A 44 3.53 2.48 -22.90
C PHE A 44 3.66 1.55 -24.12
N PRO A 45 2.78 1.69 -25.13
CA PRO A 45 2.75 0.80 -26.30
C PRO A 45 4.11 0.69 -27.02
N GLN A 46 4.87 1.80 -27.06
CA GLN A 46 6.20 1.86 -27.65
C GLN A 46 7.25 1.00 -26.91
N LEU A 47 6.97 0.59 -25.67
CA LEU A 47 7.86 -0.23 -24.85
C LEU A 47 7.35 -1.69 -24.71
N LYS A 48 6.30 -2.11 -25.40
CA LYS A 48 5.65 -3.43 -25.20
C LYS A 48 6.59 -4.64 -25.35
N ASN A 49 7.56 -4.55 -26.26
CA ASN A 49 8.49 -5.64 -26.57
C ASN A 49 9.86 -5.50 -25.88
N VAL A 50 10.02 -4.56 -24.95
CA VAL A 50 11.30 -4.42 -24.24
C VAL A 50 11.55 -5.61 -23.32
N ARG A 51 12.84 -5.97 -23.20
CA ARG A 51 13.28 -7.03 -22.30
C ARG A 51 13.07 -6.60 -20.84
N ILE A 52 12.34 -7.42 -20.09
CA ILE A 52 12.32 -7.33 -18.63
C ILE A 52 13.60 -7.99 -18.14
N THR A 53 14.43 -7.25 -17.43
CA THR A 53 15.72 -7.74 -16.94
C THR A 53 15.66 -8.23 -15.50
N HIS A 54 14.77 -7.65 -14.69
CA HIS A 54 14.62 -7.95 -13.26
C HIS A 54 13.13 -7.89 -12.90
N ALA A 55 12.71 -8.74 -11.97
CA ALA A 55 11.38 -8.76 -11.40
C ALA A 55 11.51 -9.14 -9.92
N TRP A 56 10.81 -8.42 -9.05
CA TRP A 56 10.83 -8.69 -7.61
C TRP A 56 9.53 -8.21 -6.96
N GLY A 57 9.24 -8.79 -5.80
CA GLY A 57 8.16 -8.42 -4.90
C GLY A 57 8.68 -7.90 -3.56
N GLY A 58 7.76 -7.71 -2.62
CA GLY A 58 8.07 -7.28 -1.26
C GLY A 58 6.83 -7.25 -0.39
N ASN A 59 7.04 -7.09 0.92
CA ASN A 59 5.96 -6.86 1.88
C ASN A 59 5.75 -5.35 2.05
N LEU A 60 4.50 -4.95 2.23
CA LEU A 60 4.11 -3.56 2.46
C LEU A 60 3.52 -3.39 3.85
N GLY A 61 4.12 -2.51 4.66
CA GLY A 61 3.59 -2.14 5.97
C GLY A 61 2.51 -1.08 5.86
N MET A 62 1.26 -1.47 6.14
CA MET A 62 0.09 -0.58 6.16
C MET A 62 -0.40 -0.37 7.59
N SER A 63 -0.70 0.87 7.96
CA SER A 63 -1.40 1.17 9.22
C SER A 63 -2.92 1.10 9.02
N ARG A 64 -3.65 0.77 10.08
CA ARG A 64 -5.12 0.69 10.04
C ARG A 64 -5.79 2.00 9.62
N ARG A 65 -5.19 3.14 9.96
CA ARG A 65 -5.69 4.49 9.64
C ARG A 65 -5.13 5.05 8.33
N PHE A 66 -4.39 4.26 7.55
CA PHE A 66 -3.74 4.69 6.31
C PHE A 66 -2.87 5.95 6.47
N LYS A 67 -2.28 6.13 7.66
CA LYS A 67 -1.39 7.24 8.00
C LYS A 67 -0.10 6.72 8.64
N PRO A 68 1.07 7.30 8.31
CA PRO A 68 2.28 6.99 9.04
C PRO A 68 2.12 7.41 10.50
N HIS A 69 2.84 6.73 11.39
CA HIS A 69 2.85 7.05 12.80
C HIS A 69 4.23 6.87 13.41
N MET A 70 4.57 7.78 14.32
CA MET A 70 5.80 7.79 15.10
C MET A 70 5.43 7.90 16.57
N LEU A 71 5.99 7.05 17.40
CA LEU A 71 5.76 7.07 18.85
C LEU A 71 6.99 6.55 19.60
N CYS A 72 7.16 7.02 20.83
CA CYS A 72 8.15 6.50 21.76
C CYS A 72 7.44 6.22 23.08
N ASP A 73 7.31 4.94 23.41
CA ASP A 73 6.80 4.49 24.69
C ASP A 73 7.96 4.32 25.66
N HIS A 74 8.17 5.34 26.50
CA HIS A 74 9.24 5.35 27.49
C HIS A 74 9.03 4.33 28.63
N ALA A 75 7.78 3.89 28.88
CA ALA A 75 7.50 2.91 29.93
C ALA A 75 7.93 1.51 29.51
N SER A 76 7.70 1.14 28.24
CA SER A 76 8.15 -0.15 27.68
C SER A 76 9.56 -0.09 27.06
N GLY A 77 10.10 1.11 26.82
CA GLY A 77 11.37 1.31 26.13
C GLY A 77 11.29 1.04 24.62
N ILE A 78 10.08 1.08 24.03
CA ILE A 78 9.84 0.78 22.61
C ILE A 78 9.57 2.06 21.84
N ALA A 79 10.30 2.26 20.74
CA ALA A 79 10.05 3.33 19.78
C ALA A 79 9.63 2.73 18.44
N LEU A 80 8.61 3.30 17.80
CA LEU A 80 8.06 2.81 16.54
C LEU A 80 7.95 3.94 15.54
N SER A 81 8.34 3.65 14.29
CA SER A 81 8.13 4.51 13.13
C SER A 81 7.71 3.64 11.96
N GLY A 82 6.47 3.78 11.48
CA GLY A 82 5.94 2.86 10.48
C GLY A 82 4.60 3.25 9.87
N GLY A 83 4.03 2.31 9.11
CA GLY A 83 2.75 2.52 8.42
C GLY A 83 2.82 3.47 7.23
N TYR A 84 3.97 3.52 6.52
CA TYR A 84 4.23 4.51 5.47
C TYR A 84 3.42 4.34 4.18
N GLY A 85 2.61 3.29 4.05
CA GLY A 85 1.60 3.25 2.98
C GLY A 85 2.13 3.07 1.54
N GLY A 86 3.44 2.86 1.36
CA GLY A 86 4.09 2.82 0.05
C GLY A 86 5.12 3.94 -0.16
N GLU A 87 5.07 4.98 0.67
CA GLU A 87 5.97 6.16 0.61
C GLU A 87 7.19 6.01 1.53
N GLY A 88 7.57 4.77 1.85
CA GLY A 88 8.54 4.46 2.90
C GLY A 88 9.93 5.01 2.69
N VAL A 89 10.38 5.17 1.43
CA VAL A 89 11.74 5.64 1.13
C VAL A 89 11.95 7.07 1.64
N GLY A 90 11.03 7.98 1.31
CA GLY A 90 11.08 9.36 1.80
C GLY A 90 10.65 9.45 3.27
N ALA A 91 9.54 8.80 3.63
CA ALA A 91 8.94 8.92 4.95
C ALA A 91 9.82 8.36 6.07
N SER A 92 10.64 7.33 5.80
CA SER A 92 11.55 6.75 6.80
C SER A 92 12.67 7.71 7.22
N ASN A 93 13.14 8.59 6.33
CA ASN A 93 14.13 9.60 6.70
C ASN A 93 13.56 10.59 7.72
N LEU A 94 12.36 11.13 7.43
CA LEU A 94 11.66 12.02 8.34
C LEU A 94 11.31 11.30 9.66
N GLY A 95 10.77 10.08 9.55
CA GLY A 95 10.41 9.26 10.69
C GLY A 95 11.59 8.93 11.60
N GLY A 96 12.76 8.58 11.05
CA GLY A 96 13.96 8.33 11.84
C GLY A 96 14.43 9.56 12.62
N ARG A 97 14.37 10.75 12.01
CA ARG A 97 14.72 12.01 12.69
C ARG A 97 13.71 12.36 13.79
N THR A 98 12.42 12.24 13.51
CA THR A 98 11.36 12.42 14.51
C THR A 98 11.53 11.43 15.67
N LEU A 99 11.83 10.16 15.39
CA LEU A 99 12.02 9.12 16.41
C LEU A 99 13.23 9.41 17.29
N ALA A 100 14.33 9.91 16.71
CA ALA A 100 15.51 10.32 17.48
C ALA A 100 15.19 11.46 18.45
N ASP A 101 14.43 12.47 18.02
CA ASP A 101 14.02 13.57 18.90
C ASP A 101 13.03 13.10 19.98
N LEU A 102 12.11 12.18 19.66
CA LEU A 102 11.21 11.56 20.64
C LEU A 102 12.00 10.80 21.72
N ILE A 103 12.96 9.97 21.31
CA ILE A 103 13.81 9.19 22.23
C ILE A 103 14.62 10.11 23.15
N LEU A 104 15.17 11.18 22.60
CA LEU A 104 15.98 12.17 23.33
C LEU A 104 15.13 13.21 24.07
N GLN A 105 13.80 13.11 24.01
CA GLN A 105 12.85 14.01 24.65
C GLN A 105 13.08 15.48 24.26
N ARG A 106 13.41 15.73 23.00
CA ARG A 106 13.62 17.08 22.45
C ARG A 106 12.31 17.66 21.94
N ASP A 107 12.00 18.87 22.35
CA ASP A 107 10.85 19.62 21.83
C ASP A 107 11.22 20.35 20.54
N THR A 108 10.98 19.71 19.40
CA THR A 108 11.27 20.21 18.05
C THR A 108 10.01 20.24 17.19
N GLU A 109 10.07 20.92 16.04
CA GLU A 109 8.96 20.89 15.07
C GLU A 109 8.64 19.47 14.58
N LEU A 110 9.63 18.58 14.57
CA LEU A 110 9.48 17.19 14.11
C LEU A 110 8.57 16.37 15.02
N VAL A 111 8.57 16.63 16.33
CA VAL A 111 7.75 15.88 17.31
C VAL A 111 6.35 16.47 17.47
N ARG A 112 6.10 17.67 16.93
CA ARG A 112 4.79 18.35 16.96
C ARG A 112 3.89 18.03 15.76
N GLN A 113 4.35 17.17 14.87
CA GLN A 113 3.64 16.82 13.63
C GLN A 113 2.44 15.90 13.89
N PRO A 114 1.40 15.92 13.03
CA PRO A 114 0.15 15.18 13.27
C PRO A 114 0.27 13.66 13.17
N TRP A 115 1.37 13.13 12.63
CA TRP A 115 1.68 11.70 12.62
C TRP A 115 2.40 11.23 13.89
N VAL A 116 2.74 12.15 14.80
CA VAL A 116 3.34 11.79 16.10
C VAL A 116 2.23 11.47 17.08
N ILE A 117 2.35 10.34 17.76
CA ILE A 117 1.44 9.92 18.82
C ILE A 117 2.13 10.22 20.16
N PRO A 118 1.73 11.29 20.87
CA PRO A 118 2.43 11.74 22.06
C PRO A 118 2.08 10.92 23.32
N GLN A 119 0.97 10.20 23.31
CA GLN A 119 0.40 9.52 24.49
C GLN A 119 -0.18 8.16 24.11
N GLY A 120 -0.18 7.22 25.04
CA GLY A 120 -0.79 5.90 24.88
C GLY A 120 0.11 4.82 24.27
N GLY A 121 1.36 5.15 23.91
CA GLY A 121 2.35 4.17 23.46
C GLY A 121 1.85 3.27 22.32
N LEU A 122 2.19 1.99 22.39
CA LEU A 122 1.71 1.00 21.40
C LEU A 122 0.19 0.79 21.46
N ASP A 123 -0.44 0.96 22.62
CA ASP A 123 -1.88 0.76 22.81
C ASP A 123 -2.73 1.83 22.09
N ALA A 124 -2.13 2.97 21.76
CA ALA A 124 -2.77 4.00 20.94
C ALA A 124 -3.02 3.54 19.49
N LEU A 125 -2.33 2.48 19.04
CA LEU A 125 -2.50 1.90 17.71
C LEU A 125 -3.67 0.93 17.70
N ARG A 126 -4.71 1.31 16.96
CA ARG A 126 -5.88 0.45 16.79
C ARG A 126 -5.51 -0.82 16.02
N ALA A 127 -5.86 -1.97 16.58
CA ALA A 127 -5.74 -3.26 15.91
C ALA A 127 -6.59 -3.28 14.63
N TRP A 128 -6.12 -4.07 13.67
CA TRP A 128 -6.91 -4.42 12.49
C TRP A 128 -8.10 -5.31 12.87
N GLU A 129 -9.13 -5.31 12.02
CA GLU A 129 -10.27 -6.20 12.14
C GLU A 129 -9.80 -7.66 12.24
N PRO A 130 -10.46 -8.49 13.08
CA PRO A 130 -10.11 -9.89 13.21
C PRO A 130 -10.36 -10.65 11.90
N GLU A 131 -9.64 -11.75 11.71
CA GLU A 131 -9.92 -12.67 10.60
C GLU A 131 -11.21 -13.49 10.88
N PRO A 132 -12.02 -13.81 9.86
CA PRO A 132 -11.78 -13.60 8.43
C PRO A 132 -12.32 -12.27 7.88
N CYS A 133 -12.86 -11.38 8.72
CA CYS A 133 -13.52 -10.14 8.27
C CYS A 133 -12.58 -9.25 7.45
N ARG A 134 -11.33 -9.09 7.89
CA ARG A 134 -10.31 -8.32 7.16
C ARG A 134 -10.01 -8.89 5.78
N TRP A 135 -9.78 -10.20 5.68
CA TRP A 135 -9.54 -10.86 4.40
C TRP A 135 -10.75 -10.77 3.46
N LEU A 136 -11.96 -11.00 3.98
CA LEU A 136 -13.19 -10.88 3.19
C LEU A 136 -13.39 -9.46 2.67
N GLY A 137 -13.23 -8.45 3.53
CA GLY A 137 -13.34 -7.04 3.14
C GLY A 137 -12.35 -6.67 2.04
N TYR A 138 -11.07 -7.03 2.19
CA TYR A 138 -10.06 -6.79 1.16
C TYR A 138 -10.43 -7.44 -0.18
N ASN A 139 -10.80 -8.73 -0.16
CA ASN A 139 -11.13 -9.45 -1.39
C ASN A 139 -12.41 -8.94 -2.05
N ALA A 140 -13.40 -8.50 -1.26
CA ALA A 140 -14.61 -7.88 -1.79
C ALA A 140 -14.27 -6.59 -2.55
N ILE A 141 -13.47 -5.70 -1.94
CA ILE A 141 -13.03 -4.45 -2.58
C ILE A 141 -12.27 -4.73 -3.88
N ILE A 142 -11.28 -5.63 -3.85
CA ILE A 142 -10.49 -5.96 -5.06
C ILE A 142 -11.37 -6.55 -6.16
N ARG A 143 -12.28 -7.47 -5.83
CA ARG A 143 -13.19 -8.06 -6.82
C ARG A 143 -14.14 -7.03 -7.42
N SER A 144 -14.59 -6.05 -6.64
CA SER A 144 -15.42 -4.94 -7.16
C SER A 144 -14.65 -4.11 -8.18
N PHE A 145 -13.40 -3.72 -7.90
CA PHE A 145 -12.58 -2.98 -8.86
C PHE A 145 -12.27 -3.79 -10.12
N VAL A 146 -11.94 -5.08 -9.99
CA VAL A 146 -11.72 -5.95 -11.17
C VAL A 146 -13.00 -6.08 -11.99
N HIS A 147 -14.15 -6.20 -11.33
CA HIS A 147 -15.44 -6.28 -12.01
C HIS A 147 -15.78 -4.97 -12.74
N GLU A 148 -15.53 -3.82 -12.10
CA GLU A 148 -15.69 -2.51 -12.73
C GLU A 148 -14.80 -2.38 -13.98
N ASP A 149 -13.51 -2.66 -13.85
CA ASP A 149 -12.55 -2.55 -14.95
C ASP A 149 -12.95 -3.44 -16.14
N GLN A 150 -13.34 -4.70 -15.89
CA GLN A 150 -13.85 -5.60 -16.93
C GLN A 150 -15.14 -5.09 -17.58
N THR A 151 -16.04 -4.51 -16.79
CA THR A 151 -17.33 -4.01 -17.25
C THR A 151 -17.18 -2.75 -18.10
N LEU A 152 -16.24 -1.87 -17.74
CA LEU A 152 -15.92 -0.64 -18.45
C LEU A 152 -15.06 -0.90 -19.71
N ALA A 153 -14.11 -1.85 -19.65
CA ALA A 153 -13.25 -2.20 -20.78
C ALA A 153 -14.02 -2.83 -21.95
N ASN A 154 -15.18 -3.46 -21.69
CA ASN A 154 -16.02 -4.03 -22.76
C ASN A 154 -16.93 -2.96 -23.40
N PRO A 155 -16.72 -2.61 -24.69
CA PRO A 155 -17.53 -1.59 -25.38
C PRO A 155 -19.01 -1.97 -25.53
N ALA A 156 -19.32 -3.27 -25.54
CA ALA A 156 -20.67 -3.81 -25.70
C ALA A 156 -21.47 -3.87 -24.39
N THR A 157 -20.89 -3.52 -23.25
CA THR A 157 -21.59 -3.49 -21.97
C THR A 157 -22.71 -2.45 -21.97
N ALA A 158 -23.92 -2.87 -21.62
CA ALA A 158 -25.07 -1.98 -21.47
C ALA A 158 -24.81 -0.86 -20.45
N PRO A 159 -25.25 0.41 -20.71
CA PRO A 159 -24.97 1.55 -19.84
C PRO A 159 -25.42 1.38 -18.37
N TRP A 160 -26.52 0.65 -18.13
CA TRP A 160 -27.02 0.40 -16.77
C TRP A 160 -26.09 -0.52 -15.96
N ARG A 161 -25.42 -1.48 -16.60
CA ARG A 161 -24.44 -2.37 -15.95
C ARG A 161 -23.19 -1.60 -15.56
N ARG A 162 -22.75 -0.67 -16.41
CA ARG A 162 -21.62 0.24 -16.11
C ARG A 162 -21.93 1.11 -14.90
N LYS A 163 -23.11 1.75 -14.87
CA LYS A 163 -23.55 2.58 -13.74
C LYS A 163 -23.65 1.78 -12.44
N LEU A 164 -24.13 0.54 -12.49
CA LEU A 164 -24.22 -0.34 -11.32
C LEU A 164 -22.83 -0.76 -10.82
N ALA A 165 -21.92 -1.14 -11.73
CA ALA A 165 -20.56 -1.51 -11.36
C ALA A 165 -19.80 -0.34 -10.72
N SER A 166 -19.87 0.86 -11.29
CA SER A 166 -19.26 2.06 -10.69
C SER A 166 -19.88 2.42 -9.34
N GLY A 167 -21.21 2.32 -9.18
CA GLY A 167 -21.85 2.58 -7.88
C GLY A 167 -21.43 1.59 -6.78
N VAL A 168 -21.19 0.33 -7.13
CA VAL A 168 -20.65 -0.67 -6.19
C VAL A 168 -19.19 -0.35 -5.84
N ALA A 169 -18.38 0.07 -6.82
CA ALA A 169 -16.99 0.46 -6.58
C ALA A 169 -16.90 1.70 -5.67
N GLU A 170 -17.68 2.75 -5.94
CA GLU A 170 -17.76 3.96 -5.11
C GLU A 170 -18.20 3.64 -3.67
N PHE A 171 -19.21 2.79 -3.49
CA PHE A 171 -19.64 2.35 -2.16
C PHE A 171 -18.53 1.59 -1.42
N MET A 172 -17.79 0.73 -2.12
CA MET A 172 -16.66 -0.02 -1.56
C MET A 172 -15.48 0.88 -1.23
N GLU A 173 -15.20 1.90 -2.04
CA GLU A 173 -14.18 2.92 -1.80
C GLU A 173 -14.48 3.74 -0.53
N GLY A 174 -15.77 3.97 -0.23
CA GLY A 174 -16.20 4.57 1.03
C GLY A 174 -15.75 3.82 2.30
N PHE A 175 -15.46 2.52 2.23
CA PHE A 175 -14.90 1.75 3.36
C PHE A 175 -13.39 1.89 3.52
N MET A 176 -12.71 2.54 2.57
CA MET A 176 -11.26 2.78 2.64
C MET A 176 -10.88 4.10 3.35
N HIS A 177 -11.86 4.96 3.66
CA HIS A 177 -11.70 6.22 4.39
C HIS A 177 -12.12 6.10 5.86
#